data_AF-A0AAW3DNG2-F1
#
_entry.id   AF-A0AAW3DNG2-F1
#
_cell.length_a   1.000
_cell.length_b   1.000
_cell.length_c   1.000
_cell.angle_alpha   90.00
_cell.angle_beta   90.00
_cell.angle_gamma   90.00
#
_symmetry.space_group_name_H-M   'P 1'
#
loop_
_entity.id
_entity.type
_entity.pdbx_description
1 polymer ?
#
loop_
_entity_poly.entity_id
_entity_poly.type
_entity_poly.pdbx_seq_one_letter_code
_entity_poly.pdbx_strand_id
1 'polypeptide(L)'
;GVLMFQQVPMVEIDGMKMVQTRATLNYTAGKYNLYGKDLKERALNDMYVEGITDLMQIIIVFPFSPPEAKEKNLDSIKKRATNRYFPVFEKALKQHGQDFLVSNRSSWADVQLIEAILAVEEKMPAVLSVFPQLQVI
;
A
#
# COMPACT_ATOMS: atom_id res chain seq x y z
N GLY A 1 19.23 7.45 -23.52
CA GLY A 1 18.10 7.77 -22.63
C GLY A 1 18.51 7.49 -21.19
N VAL A 2 17.81 8.07 -20.21
CA VAL A 2 18.16 7.92 -18.77
C VAL A 2 17.40 6.79 -18.06
N LEU A 3 16.47 6.13 -18.76
CA LEU A 3 15.67 5.03 -18.24
C LEU A 3 16.42 3.71 -18.42
N MET A 4 17.01 3.18 -17.36
CA MET A 4 17.82 1.94 -17.40
C MET A 4 17.08 0.76 -18.07
N PHE A 5 15.77 0.63 -17.82
CA PHE A 5 14.92 -0.42 -18.40
C PHE A 5 13.88 0.13 -19.39
N GLN A 6 14.08 1.34 -19.93
CA GLN A 6 13.15 1.97 -20.88
C GLN A 6 11.70 2.11 -20.38
N GLN A 7 11.50 2.09 -19.05
CA GLN A 7 10.21 2.13 -18.39
C GLN A 7 10.16 3.29 -17.40
N VAL A 8 8.94 3.75 -17.15
CA VAL A 8 8.57 4.65 -16.06
C VAL A 8 7.90 3.84 -14.93
N PRO A 9 7.85 4.33 -13.68
CA PRO A 9 8.37 5.61 -13.17
C PRO A 9 9.90 5.74 -13.13
N MET A 10 10.38 6.99 -13.21
CA MET A 10 11.77 7.37 -12.93
C MET A 10 11.78 8.63 -12.07
N VAL A 11 12.62 8.64 -11.03
CA VAL A 11 12.79 9.78 -10.12
C VAL A 11 14.26 10.18 -10.07
N GLU A 12 14.53 11.47 -10.24
CA GLU A 12 15.86 12.03 -10.01
C GLU A 12 15.97 12.47 -8.53
N ILE A 13 16.83 11.81 -7.76
CA ILE A 13 17.03 12.07 -6.33
C ILE A 13 18.48 11.80 -5.92
N ASP A 14 19.08 12.71 -5.15
CA ASP A 14 20.49 12.62 -4.68
C ASP A 14 21.50 12.35 -5.80
N GLY A 15 21.28 12.95 -6.97
CA GLY A 15 22.11 12.76 -8.16
C GLY A 15 21.91 11.43 -8.89
N MET A 16 21.06 10.53 -8.36
CA MET A 16 20.68 9.28 -9.01
C MET A 16 19.46 9.46 -9.90
N LYS A 17 19.36 8.64 -10.95
CA LYS A 17 18.17 8.51 -11.80
C LYS A 17 17.53 7.15 -11.54
N MET A 18 16.73 7.08 -10.49
CA MET A 18 16.19 5.83 -9.98
C MET A 18 14.97 5.39 -10.77
N VAL A 19 15.04 4.17 -11.32
CA VAL A 19 13.90 3.46 -11.94
C VAL A 19 13.48 2.29 -11.05
N GLN A 20 12.36 1.64 -11.38
CA GLN A 20 11.68 0.63 -10.55
C GLN A 20 11.02 1.23 -9.31
N THR A 21 9.69 1.27 -9.31
CA THR A 21 8.87 1.87 -8.25
C THR A 21 9.31 1.41 -6.86
N ARG A 22 9.52 0.10 -6.66
CA ARG A 22 9.94 -0.44 -5.36
C ARG A 22 11.31 0.07 -4.92
N ALA A 23 12.29 0.13 -5.83
CA ALA A 23 13.63 0.60 -5.49
C ALA A 23 13.59 2.07 -5.04
N THR A 24 12.84 2.91 -5.76
CA THR A 24 12.66 4.32 -5.41
C THR A 24 11.94 4.50 -4.07
N LEU A 25 10.88 3.74 -3.82
CA LEU A 25 10.14 3.81 -2.54
C LEU A 25 11.01 3.34 -1.36
N ASN A 26 11.73 2.23 -1.52
CA ASN A 26 12.64 1.70 -0.49
C ASN A 26 13.73 2.71 -0.13
N TYR A 27 14.34 3.33 -1.14
CA TYR A 27 15.34 4.38 -0.93
C TYR A 27 14.75 5.58 -0.18
N THR A 28 13.57 6.05 -0.60
CA THR A 28 12.89 7.18 0.01
C THR A 28 12.52 6.88 1.48
N ALA A 29 11.92 5.73 1.75
CA ALA A 29 11.58 5.30 3.11
C ALA A 29 12.83 5.20 4.00
N GLY A 30 13.92 4.63 3.48
CA GLY A 30 15.19 4.55 4.19
C GLY A 30 15.79 5.92 4.48
N LYS A 31 15.84 6.80 3.47
CA LYS A 31 16.40 8.16 3.57
C LYS A 31 15.70 9.01 4.63
N TYR A 32 14.39 8.88 4.76
CA TYR A 32 13.58 9.67 5.68
C TYR A 32 13.21 8.94 6.98
N ASN A 33 13.89 7.83 7.30
CA ASN A 33 13.67 7.04 8.52
C ASN A 33 12.25 6.48 8.71
N LEU A 34 11.54 6.21 7.61
CA LEU A 34 10.19 5.64 7.59
C LEU A 34 10.17 4.13 7.35
N TYR A 35 11.34 3.47 7.38
CA TYR A 35 11.48 2.05 7.05
C TYR A 35 11.65 1.13 8.27
N GLY A 36 11.56 1.67 9.49
CA GLY A 36 11.83 0.91 10.71
C GLY A 36 13.31 0.90 11.12
N LYS A 37 13.55 0.74 12.42
CA LYS A 37 14.86 0.97 13.06
C LYS A 37 15.82 -0.21 12.95
N ASP A 38 15.30 -1.41 12.74
CA ASP A 38 16.05 -2.65 12.67
C ASP A 38 15.49 -3.58 11.59
N LEU A 39 16.17 -4.70 11.37
CA LEU A 39 15.79 -5.66 10.34
C LEU A 39 14.42 -6.30 10.58
N LYS A 40 13.98 -6.42 11.84
CA LYS A 40 12.67 -7.02 12.16
C LYS A 40 11.55 -6.04 11.82
N GLU A 41 11.69 -4.77 12.20
CA GLU A 41 10.73 -3.73 11.84
C GLU A 41 10.68 -3.52 10.32
N ARG A 42 11.83 -3.56 9.63
CA ARG A 42 11.89 -3.50 8.16
C ARG A 42 11.13 -4.66 7.51
N ALA A 43 11.35 -5.88 7.99
CA ALA A 43 10.66 -7.06 7.46
C ALA A 43 9.15 -6.98 7.66
N LEU A 44 8.67 -6.49 8.81
CA LEU A 44 7.23 -6.29 9.04
C LEU A 44 6.65 -5.22 8.10
N ASN A 45 7.37 -4.11 7.92
CA ASN A 45 7.00 -3.08 6.97
C ASN A 45 6.91 -3.63 5.54
N ASP A 46 7.91 -4.39 5.09
CA ASP A 46 7.92 -5.02 3.78
C ASP A 46 6.73 -5.97 3.60
N MET A 47 6.43 -6.80 4.60
CA MET A 47 5.28 -7.72 4.54
C MET A 47 3.95 -6.96 4.36
N TYR A 48 3.76 -5.86 5.09
CA TYR A 48 2.55 -5.04 4.97
C TYR A 48 2.47 -4.35 3.61
N VAL A 49 3.56 -3.71 3.17
CA VAL A 49 3.60 -3.01 1.88
C VAL A 49 3.43 -3.97 0.71
N GLU A 50 3.99 -5.18 0.77
CA GLU A 50 3.77 -6.20 -0.27
C GLU A 50 2.32 -6.66 -0.34
N GLY A 51 1.68 -6.89 0.81
CA GLY A 51 0.25 -7.18 0.85
C GLY A 51 -0.59 -6.05 0.24
N ILE A 52 -0.26 -4.80 0.53
CA ILE A 52 -0.92 -3.62 -0.05
C ILE A 52 -0.67 -3.54 -1.56
N THR A 53 0.56 -3.79 -1.99
CA THR A 53 0.95 -3.74 -3.41
C THR A 53 0.13 -4.73 -4.23
N ASP A 54 -0.11 -5.95 -3.73
CA ASP A 54 -0.95 -6.94 -4.42
C ASP A 54 -2.38 -6.44 -4.63
N LEU A 55 -2.95 -5.72 -3.66
CA LEU A 55 -4.29 -5.12 -3.79
C LEU A 55 -4.27 -3.97 -4.80
N MET A 56 -3.29 -3.07 -4.67
CA MET A 56 -3.15 -1.90 -5.52
C MET A 56 -2.91 -2.25 -6.98
N GLN A 57 -2.18 -3.33 -7.28
CA GLN A 57 -1.99 -3.81 -8.65
C GLN A 57 -3.31 -4.09 -9.37
N ILE A 58 -4.28 -4.66 -8.67
CA ILE A 58 -5.61 -4.98 -9.24
C ILE A 58 -6.41 -3.69 -9.48
N ILE A 59 -6.25 -2.70 -8.61
CA ILE A 59 -6.89 -1.40 -8.72
C ILE A 59 -6.26 -0.60 -9.88
N ILE A 60 -4.94 -0.62 -10.03
CA ILE A 60 -4.21 0.10 -11.09
C ILE A 60 -4.61 -0.40 -12.49
N VAL A 61 -4.87 -1.71 -12.65
CA VAL A 61 -5.28 -2.26 -13.96
C VAL A 61 -6.78 -2.09 -14.24
N PHE A 62 -7.60 -1.77 -13.23
CA PHE A 62 -9.05 -1.65 -13.37
C PHE A 62 -9.52 -0.66 -14.45
N PRO A 63 -8.95 0.56 -14.58
CA PRO A 63 -9.34 1.51 -15.63
C PRO A 63 -9.20 0.96 -17.05
N PHE A 64 -8.27 0.02 -17.27
CA PHE A 64 -7.98 -0.61 -18.56
C PHE A 64 -8.81 -1.86 -18.84
N SER A 65 -9.69 -2.26 -17.91
CA SER A 65 -10.54 -3.43 -18.09
C SER A 65 -11.62 -3.19 -19.16
N PRO A 66 -11.94 -4.19 -20.01
CA PRO A 66 -13.07 -4.12 -20.92
C PRO A 66 -14.39 -3.83 -20.19
N PRO A 67 -15.35 -3.10 -20.80
CA PRO A 67 -16.61 -2.74 -20.16
C PRO A 67 -17.34 -3.92 -19.51
N GLU A 68 -17.41 -5.05 -20.20
CA GLU A 68 -18.05 -6.30 -19.75
C GLU A 68 -17.37 -6.96 -18.55
N ALA A 69 -16.09 -6.65 -18.30
CA ALA A 69 -15.33 -7.18 -17.17
C ALA A 69 -15.33 -6.23 -15.97
N LYS A 70 -15.71 -4.96 -16.13
CA LYS A 70 -15.59 -3.94 -15.07
C LYS A 70 -16.37 -4.30 -13.80
N GLU A 71 -17.61 -4.73 -13.93
CA GLU A 71 -18.43 -5.08 -12.75
C GLU A 71 -17.81 -6.23 -11.95
N LYS A 72 -17.38 -7.30 -12.64
CA LYS A 72 -16.71 -8.44 -12.03
C LYS A 72 -15.39 -8.05 -11.37
N ASN A 73 -14.59 -7.20 -12.03
CA ASN A 73 -13.31 -6.74 -11.48
C ASN A 73 -13.52 -5.86 -10.24
N LEU A 74 -14.55 -5.00 -10.27
CA LEU A 74 -14.94 -4.19 -9.12
C LEU A 74 -15.35 -5.08 -7.94
N ASP A 75 -16.18 -6.11 -8.16
CA ASP A 75 -16.53 -7.08 -7.12
C ASP A 75 -15.30 -7.84 -6.58
N SER A 76 -14.35 -8.20 -7.44
CA SER A 76 -13.10 -8.81 -7.01
C SER A 76 -12.25 -7.87 -6.14
N ILE A 77 -12.18 -6.58 -6.47
CA ILE A 77 -11.46 -5.59 -5.65
C ILE A 77 -12.11 -5.50 -4.28
N LYS A 78 -13.45 -5.36 -4.23
CA LYS A 78 -14.23 -5.29 -3.00
C LYS A 78 -13.98 -6.50 -2.11
N LYS A 79 -14.17 -7.71 -2.65
CA LYS A 79 -13.96 -8.97 -1.90
C LYS A 79 -12.53 -9.12 -1.39
N ARG A 80 -11.53 -8.75 -2.20
CA ARG A 80 -10.13 -8.84 -1.77
C ARG A 80 -9.84 -7.84 -0.66
N ALA A 81 -10.26 -6.59 -0.80
CA ALA A 81 -10.08 -5.57 0.22
C ALA A 81 -10.73 -6.02 1.54
N THR A 82 -12.03 -6.39 1.53
CA THR A 82 -12.79 -6.68 2.75
C THR A 82 -12.48 -8.05 3.37
N ASN A 83 -12.14 -9.07 2.57
CA ASN A 83 -12.03 -10.43 3.11
C ASN A 83 -10.58 -10.90 3.28
N ARG A 84 -9.63 -10.23 2.60
CA ARG A 84 -8.21 -10.65 2.62
C ARG A 84 -7.28 -9.61 3.19
N TYR A 85 -7.35 -8.36 2.74
CA TYR A 85 -6.32 -7.37 3.07
C TYR A 85 -6.67 -6.53 4.31
N PHE A 86 -7.78 -5.81 4.32
CA PHE A 86 -8.16 -4.95 5.45
C PHE A 86 -8.31 -5.69 6.79
N PRO A 87 -8.82 -6.94 6.85
CA PRO A 87 -8.83 -7.70 8.10
C PRO A 87 -7.44 -7.92 8.72
N VAL A 88 -6.37 -7.96 7.92
CA VAL A 88 -5.00 -8.13 8.42
C VAL A 88 -4.56 -6.88 9.19
N PHE A 89 -4.77 -5.70 8.61
CA PHE A 89 -4.39 -4.42 9.21
C PHE A 89 -5.28 -4.07 10.42
N GLU A 90 -6.59 -4.27 10.29
CA GLU A 90 -7.55 -4.13 11.40
C GLU A 90 -7.13 -4.99 12.60
N LYS A 91 -6.77 -6.25 12.33
CA LYS A 91 -6.32 -7.18 13.38
C LYS A 91 -4.98 -6.74 13.98
N ALA A 92 -4.03 -6.29 13.17
CA ALA A 92 -2.74 -5.82 13.66
C ALA A 92 -2.93 -4.66 14.66
N LEU A 93 -3.60 -3.59 14.23
CA LEU A 93 -3.88 -2.41 15.05
C LEU A 93 -4.63 -2.78 16.33
N LYS A 94 -5.65 -3.64 16.23
CA LYS A 94 -6.41 -4.11 17.40
C LYS A 94 -5.56 -4.94 18.37
N GLN A 95 -4.63 -5.75 17.88
CA GLN A 95 -3.84 -6.67 18.71
C GLN A 95 -2.82 -5.95 19.57
N HIS A 96 -2.13 -4.95 19.03
CA HIS A 96 -1.13 -4.18 19.78
C HIS A 96 -1.69 -2.88 20.39
N GLY A 97 -2.84 -2.38 19.91
CA GLY A 97 -3.50 -1.19 20.44
C GLY A 97 -2.65 0.08 20.30
N GLN A 98 -1.93 0.21 19.18
CA GLN A 98 -1.07 1.36 18.87
C GLN A 98 -1.61 2.06 17.63
N ASP A 99 -1.19 3.30 17.43
CA ASP A 99 -1.69 4.16 16.35
C ASP A 99 -1.08 3.83 14.98
N PHE A 100 0.03 3.09 14.95
CA PHE A 100 0.76 2.74 13.72
C PHE A 100 0.96 1.23 13.59
N LEU A 101 1.11 0.74 12.35
CA LEU A 101 1.21 -0.68 12.01
C LEU A 101 2.47 -1.36 12.56
N VAL A 102 3.60 -0.67 12.54
CA VAL A 102 4.90 -1.23 12.95
C VAL A 102 5.54 -0.30 13.96
N SER A 103 5.60 -0.76 15.22
CA SER A 103 6.02 0.05 16.37
C SER A 103 5.07 1.23 16.61
N ASN A 104 5.24 1.95 17.71
CA ASN A 104 4.41 3.13 17.99
C ASN A 104 4.93 4.39 17.25
N ARG A 105 5.28 4.25 15.96
CA ARG A 105 5.82 5.32 15.12
C ARG A 105 5.41 5.11 13.66
N SER A 106 5.15 6.23 12.97
CA SER A 106 4.82 6.23 11.55
C SER A 106 5.93 5.62 10.70
N SER A 107 5.49 4.87 9.71
CA SER A 107 6.31 4.18 8.72
C SER A 107 5.68 4.31 7.32
N TRP A 108 6.42 3.93 6.29
CA TRP A 108 5.89 3.93 4.93
C TRP A 108 4.79 2.89 4.73
N ALA A 109 4.68 1.87 5.59
CA ALA A 109 3.55 0.93 5.55
C ALA A 109 2.23 1.63 5.90
N ASP A 110 2.24 2.56 6.86
CA ASP A 110 1.04 3.34 7.23
C ASP A 110 0.62 4.24 6.06
N VAL A 111 1.59 4.90 5.41
CA VAL A 111 1.33 5.75 4.22
C VAL A 111 0.73 4.94 3.08
N GLN A 112 1.29 3.75 2.79
CA GLN A 112 0.77 2.85 1.76
C GLN A 112 -0.63 2.32 2.11
N LEU A 113 -0.92 2.07 3.39
CA LEU A 113 -2.23 1.62 3.83
C LEU A 113 -3.29 2.71 3.61
N ILE A 114 -2.98 3.96 3.95
CA ILE A 114 -3.88 5.11 3.70
C ILE A 114 -4.16 5.26 2.20
N GLU A 115 -3.12 5.20 1.36
CA GLU A 115 -3.29 5.23 -0.11
C GLU A 115 -4.25 4.13 -0.59
N ALA A 116 -4.07 2.90 -0.11
CA ALA A 116 -4.91 1.77 -0.50
C ALA A 116 -6.35 1.89 0.02
N ILE A 117 -6.55 2.40 1.24
CA ILE A 117 -7.88 2.69 1.79
C ILE A 117 -8.61 3.68 0.88
N LEU A 118 -7.99 4.82 0.58
CA LEU A 118 -8.59 5.86 -0.25
C LEU A 118 -8.91 5.33 -1.66
N ALA A 119 -7.98 4.59 -2.27
CA ALA A 119 -8.18 4.00 -3.58
C ALA A 119 -9.37 3.02 -3.61
N VAL A 120 -9.61 2.27 -2.53
CA VAL A 120 -10.78 1.40 -2.41
C VAL A 120 -12.04 2.21 -2.10
N GLU A 121 -11.98 3.25 -1.27
CA GLU A 121 -13.11 4.13 -0.96
C GLU A 121 -13.68 4.84 -2.18
N GLU A 122 -12.82 5.29 -3.11
CA GLU A 122 -13.26 5.84 -4.39
C GLU A 122 -14.14 4.88 -5.22
N LYS A 123 -14.05 3.58 -4.94
CA LYS A 123 -14.80 2.51 -5.62
C LYS A 123 -15.90 1.91 -4.74
N MET A 124 -15.76 2.06 -3.42
CA MET A 124 -16.69 1.59 -2.40
C MET A 124 -16.65 2.52 -1.17
N PRO A 125 -17.43 3.62 -1.18
CA PRO A 125 -17.32 4.69 -0.18
C PRO A 125 -17.50 4.28 1.29
N ALA A 126 -18.17 3.15 1.57
CA ALA A 126 -18.43 2.67 2.92
C ALA A 126 -17.60 1.42 3.29
N VAL A 127 -16.47 1.17 2.60
CA VAL A 127 -15.65 -0.04 2.82
C VAL A 127 -15.18 -0.19 4.26
N LEU A 128 -14.86 0.93 4.92
CA LEU A 128 -14.34 0.91 6.29
C LEU A 128 -15.41 0.75 7.37
N SER A 129 -16.70 0.71 7.02
CA SER A 129 -17.79 0.63 8.01
C SER A 129 -17.68 -0.57 8.97
N VAL A 130 -17.00 -1.63 8.55
CA VAL A 130 -16.76 -2.85 9.32
C VAL A 130 -15.34 -2.96 9.91
N PHE A 131 -14.50 -1.93 9.73
CA PHE A 131 -13.09 -1.88 10.15
C PHE A 131 -12.83 -0.63 11.02
N PRO A 132 -13.30 -0.62 12.29
CA PRO A 132 -13.20 0.58 13.13
C PRO A 132 -11.76 1.03 13.42
N GLN A 133 -10.77 0.14 13.45
CA GLN A 133 -9.37 0.58 13.64
C GLN A 133 -8.83 1.30 12.40
N LEU A 134 -9.27 0.91 11.21
CA LEU A 134 -8.85 1.56 9.96
C LEU A 134 -9.52 2.91 9.72
N GLN A 135 -10.60 3.24 10.45
CA GLN A 135 -11.26 4.55 10.34
C GLN A 135 -10.50 5.68 11.06
N VAL A 136 -9.58 5.33 11.96
CA VAL A 136 -8.88 6.27 12.83
C VAL A 136 -7.39 6.37 12.53
N ILE A 137 -6.93 5.71 11.46
CA ILE A 137 -5.54 5.75 10.99
C ILE A 137 -5.25 7.01 10.17
#